data_AF-A0AAW1RE60-F1
#
_entry.id   AF-A0AAW1RE60-F1
#
_cell.length_a   1.000
_cell.length_b   1.000
_cell.length_c   1.000
_cell.angle_alpha   90.00
_cell.angle_beta   90.00
_cell.angle_gamma   90.00
#
_symmetry.space_group_name_H-M   'P 1'
#
loop_
_entity.id
_entity.type
_entity.pdbx_description
1 polymer ?
#
loop_
_entity_poly.entity_id
_entity_poly.type
_entity_poly.pdbx_seq_one_letter_code
_entity_poly.pdbx_strand_id
1 'polypeptide(L)'
;MISILARVEGRHGRQVPWQARGFARLPDRARGLGEAFRSLRLTFGGDVNTSVHELGGSGPPLLVLPANGFPSRAYLPCVEFLKRNFRCLGVDLRGNGGDTPSGVGPDVLHFADDVFRVIQALHLTGAYAIGHSVGGTAALRAQAAHPECLSAIYCFEPIIFNPFIPGVQPSASGMPREF
;
A
#
# COMPACT_ATOMS: atom_id res chain seq x y z
N MET A 1 4.11 -10.53 -15.71
CA MET A 1 5.44 -10.23 -15.12
C MET A 1 5.29 -8.97 -14.28
N ILE A 2 5.63 -9.01 -12.98
CA ILE A 2 5.59 -7.82 -12.11
C ILE A 2 6.81 -6.95 -12.46
N SER A 3 6.62 -5.66 -12.76
CA SER A 3 7.71 -4.73 -13.04
C SER A 3 7.80 -3.71 -11.91
N ILE A 4 8.90 -3.73 -11.16
CA ILE A 4 9.07 -2.81 -10.02
C ILE A 4 9.94 -1.64 -10.49
N LEU A 5 9.39 -0.42 -10.44
CA LEU A 5 10.10 0.81 -10.81
C LEU A 5 10.39 1.63 -9.55
N ALA A 6 11.56 1.43 -8.95
CA ALA A 6 11.98 2.23 -7.81
C ALA A 6 12.31 3.67 -8.22
N ARG A 7 11.66 4.66 -7.60
CA ARG A 7 12.04 6.08 -7.72
C ARG A 7 12.49 6.58 -6.36
N VAL A 8 13.80 6.72 -6.16
CA VAL A 8 14.35 7.34 -4.95
C VAL A 8 14.31 8.86 -5.11
N GLU A 9 13.39 9.54 -4.43
CA GLU A 9 13.36 11.00 -4.41
C GLU A 9 14.37 11.57 -3.40
N GLY A 10 15.58 11.85 -3.89
CA GLY A 10 16.42 12.93 -3.33
C GLY A 10 16.17 14.24 -4.09
N ARG A 11 16.79 15.36 -3.66
CA ARG A 11 16.69 16.73 -4.23
C ARG A 11 16.76 16.87 -5.77
N HIS A 12 17.04 15.81 -6.54
CA HIS A 12 17.23 15.80 -7.99
C HIS A 12 16.42 14.74 -8.77
N GLY A 13 15.37 14.13 -8.20
CA GLY A 13 14.29 13.47 -8.97
C GLY A 13 14.66 12.36 -9.97
N ARG A 14 15.75 11.60 -9.75
CA ARG A 14 16.18 10.55 -10.69
C ARG A 14 15.32 9.28 -10.59
N GLN A 15 14.91 8.74 -11.74
CA GLN A 15 14.31 7.41 -11.90
C GLN A 15 15.40 6.39 -12.24
N VAL A 16 15.38 5.20 -11.62
CA VAL A 16 16.30 4.10 -11.94
C VAL A 16 15.50 2.80 -12.13
N PRO A 17 15.71 2.03 -13.22
CA PRO A 17 15.10 0.71 -13.35
C PRO A 17 15.57 -0.21 -12.22
N TRP A 18 14.63 -0.89 -11.54
CA TRP A 18 14.93 -1.69 -10.36
C TRP A 18 14.67 -3.17 -10.61
N GLN A 19 15.71 -4.00 -10.45
CA GLN A 19 15.67 -5.43 -10.76
C GLN A 19 15.88 -6.34 -9.53
N ALA A 20 15.89 -5.82 -8.29
CA ALA A 20 16.36 -6.58 -7.13
C ALA A 20 15.42 -6.56 -5.91
N ARG A 21 14.75 -7.69 -5.66
CA ARG A 21 14.08 -8.17 -4.43
C ARG A 21 14.18 -7.28 -3.17
N GLY A 22 13.06 -6.65 -2.79
CA GLY A 22 12.87 -5.92 -1.52
C GLY A 22 13.77 -4.70 -1.29
N PHE A 23 13.47 -3.89 -0.28
CA PHE A 23 14.27 -2.70 0.09
C PHE A 23 15.73 -2.99 0.50
N ALA A 24 16.13 -4.26 0.58
CA ALA A 24 17.37 -4.71 1.22
C ALA A 24 18.66 -4.40 0.44
N ARG A 25 18.61 -4.02 -0.86
CA ARG A 25 19.80 -3.52 -1.58
C ARG A 25 19.43 -2.42 -2.59
N LEU A 26 19.30 -1.18 -2.09
CA LEU A 26 19.59 -0.01 -2.94
C LEU A 26 21.11 0.05 -3.17
N PRO A 27 21.59 0.43 -4.36
CA PRO A 27 23.02 0.58 -4.62
C PRO A 27 23.69 1.44 -3.55
N ASP A 28 24.91 1.10 -3.12
CA ASP A 28 25.63 1.79 -2.02
C ASP A 28 25.74 3.32 -2.20
N ARG A 29 25.54 3.82 -3.43
CA ARG A 29 25.42 5.26 -3.75
C ARG A 29 24.21 5.97 -3.12
N ALA A 30 23.25 5.25 -2.54
CA ALA A 30 22.11 5.81 -1.79
C ALA A 30 22.37 5.94 -0.28
N ARG A 31 23.53 5.50 0.23
CA ARG A 31 23.88 5.58 1.67
C ARG A 31 24.30 6.99 2.14
N GLY A 32 24.65 7.89 1.22
CA GLY A 32 25.13 9.25 1.53
C GLY A 32 24.05 10.35 1.55
N LEU A 33 22.77 9.99 1.47
CA LEU A 33 21.65 10.93 1.44
C LEU A 33 20.89 10.80 2.76
N GLY A 34 21.26 11.60 3.77
CA GLY A 34 20.68 11.55 5.13
C GLY A 34 19.15 11.66 5.12
N GLU A 35 18.48 11.00 6.08
CA GLU A 35 17.02 10.98 6.41
C GLU A 35 15.98 11.28 5.29
N ALA A 36 16.33 11.07 4.03
CA ALA A 36 15.48 11.36 2.90
C ALA A 36 14.47 10.22 2.73
N PHE A 37 13.19 10.57 2.84
CA PHE A 37 12.04 9.70 2.63
C PHE A 37 12.21 8.86 1.36
N ARG A 38 12.18 7.52 1.50
CA ARG A 38 12.34 6.59 0.38
C ARG A 38 10.98 6.16 -0.12
N SER A 39 10.60 6.62 -1.30
CA SER A 39 9.39 6.16 -2.00
C SER A 39 9.76 5.09 -3.03
N LEU A 40 8.85 4.16 -3.29
CA LEU A 40 8.89 3.19 -4.37
C LEU A 40 7.57 3.26 -5.12
N ARG A 41 7.62 3.05 -6.43
CA ARG A 41 6.46 2.98 -7.27
C ARG A 41 6.36 1.59 -7.87
N LEU A 42 5.27 0.89 -7.59
CA LEU A 42 5.09 -0.50 -8.00
C LEU A 42 4.15 -0.54 -9.20
N THR A 43 4.61 -1.14 -10.31
CA THR A 43 3.82 -1.30 -11.52
C THR A 43 3.45 -2.76 -11.78
N PHE A 44 2.16 -3.09 -11.75
CA PHE A 44 1.69 -4.46 -12.00
C PHE A 44 0.97 -4.55 -13.34
N GLY A 45 1.47 -5.41 -14.24
CA GLY A 45 0.77 -5.77 -15.47
C GLY A 45 0.57 -4.64 -16.50
N GLY A 46 1.25 -3.51 -16.36
CA GLY A 46 1.15 -2.36 -17.28
C GLY A 46 0.33 -1.20 -16.73
N ASP A 47 -0.69 -1.46 -15.90
CA ASP A 47 -1.74 -0.46 -15.59
C ASP A 47 -2.01 -0.20 -14.11
N VAL A 48 -1.37 -0.91 -13.18
CA VAL A 48 -1.58 -0.65 -11.75
C VAL A 48 -0.33 -0.02 -11.16
N ASN A 49 -0.47 1.14 -10.55
CA ASN A 49 0.63 1.97 -10.10
C ASN A 49 0.40 2.40 -8.65
N THR A 50 0.92 1.62 -7.71
CA THR A 50 0.80 1.84 -6.25
C THR A 50 2.10 2.43 -5.73
N SER A 51 2.03 3.51 -4.94
CA SER A 51 3.22 4.08 -4.30
C SER A 51 3.36 3.53 -2.88
N VAL A 52 4.59 3.19 -2.50
CA VAL A 52 4.94 2.76 -1.14
C VAL A 52 6.03 3.66 -0.59
N HIS A 53 5.86 4.12 0.64
CA HIS A 53 6.75 5.07 1.29
C HIS A 53 7.35 4.45 2.55
N GLU A 54 8.67 4.52 2.69
CA GLU A 54 9.32 4.27 3.97
C GLU A 54 9.03 5.43 4.91
N LEU A 55 8.18 5.22 5.91
CA LEU A 55 7.79 6.24 6.87
C LEU A 55 8.66 6.20 8.14
N GLY A 56 9.57 5.22 8.22
CA GLY A 56 10.59 5.12 9.26
C GLY A 56 10.33 4.02 10.28
N GLY A 57 11.25 3.94 11.24
CA GLY A 57 11.27 2.89 12.26
C GLY A 57 12.03 1.64 11.83
N SER A 58 12.10 0.69 12.75
CA SER A 58 12.72 -0.61 12.57
C SER A 58 11.88 -1.67 13.29
N GLY A 59 12.04 -2.94 12.92
CA GLY A 59 11.25 -4.05 13.46
C GLY A 59 10.27 -4.65 12.44
N PRO A 60 9.22 -5.35 12.91
CA PRO A 60 8.25 -5.99 12.03
C PRO A 60 7.60 -4.98 11.07
N PRO A 61 7.32 -5.37 9.81
CA PRO A 61 6.74 -4.47 8.83
C PRO A 61 5.29 -4.15 9.21
N LEU A 62 4.95 -2.86 9.21
CA LEU A 62 3.61 -2.35 9.43
C LEU A 62 3.16 -1.54 8.21
N LEU A 63 2.16 -2.03 7.49
CA LEU A 63 1.52 -1.28 6.41
C LEU A 63 0.56 -0.24 6.99
N VAL A 64 0.69 1.00 6.51
CA VAL A 64 -0.19 2.12 6.83
C VAL A 64 -1.09 2.38 5.62
N LEU A 65 -2.35 1.98 5.72
CA LEU A 65 -3.33 2.00 4.64
C LEU A 65 -4.35 3.13 4.88
N PRO A 66 -4.31 4.22 4.09
CA PRO A 66 -5.13 5.40 4.32
C PRO A 66 -6.60 5.20 3.91
N ALA A 67 -7.45 6.08 4.44
CA ALA A 67 -8.80 6.30 3.92
C ALA A 67 -8.81 6.88 2.51
N ASN A 68 -9.97 6.78 1.84
CA ASN A 68 -10.15 7.29 0.48
C ASN A 68 -9.87 8.79 0.40
N GLY A 69 -9.17 9.22 -0.65
CA GLY A 69 -8.80 10.62 -0.85
C GLY A 69 -7.59 11.11 -0.02
N PHE A 70 -7.01 10.26 0.84
CA PHE A 70 -5.84 10.63 1.64
C PHE A 70 -4.57 9.91 1.15
N PRO A 71 -3.41 10.60 1.09
CA PRO A 71 -2.13 9.93 1.00
C PRO A 71 -1.80 9.22 2.33
N SER A 72 -1.04 8.14 2.28
CA SER A 72 -0.56 7.41 3.46
C SER A 72 0.25 8.30 4.41
N ARG A 73 0.92 9.33 3.86
CA ARG A 73 1.69 10.31 4.63
C ARG A 73 0.83 11.22 5.51
N ALA A 74 -0.49 11.29 5.28
CA ALA A 74 -1.40 11.98 6.21
C ALA A 74 -1.39 11.37 7.62
N TYR A 75 -0.91 10.13 7.75
CA TYR A 75 -0.83 9.39 9.01
C TYR A 75 0.52 9.52 9.71
N LEU A 76 1.43 10.39 9.22
CA LEU A 76 2.73 10.63 9.85
C LEU A 76 2.66 10.94 11.36
N PRO A 77 1.68 11.73 11.86
CA PRO A 77 1.53 11.92 13.31
C PRO A 77 1.30 10.63 14.09
N CYS A 78 0.55 9.67 13.53
CA CYS A 78 0.36 8.35 14.13
C CYS A 78 1.64 7.50 14.01
N VAL A 79 2.31 7.57 12.86
CA VAL A 79 3.55 6.83 12.60
C VAL A 79 4.65 7.21 13.60
N GLU A 80 4.71 8.45 14.05
CA GLU A 80 5.73 8.89 15.03
C GLU A 80 5.73 8.05 16.31
N PHE A 81 4.57 7.56 16.74
CA PHE A 81 4.44 6.66 17.88
C PHE A 81 4.74 5.21 17.50
N LEU A 82 4.27 4.77 16.32
CA LEU A 82 4.36 3.38 15.88
C LEU A 82 5.77 2.98 15.45
N LYS A 83 6.55 3.91 14.89
CA LYS A 83 7.91 3.67 14.39
C LYS A 83 8.92 3.25 15.48
N ARG A 84 8.53 3.37 16.76
CA ARG A 84 9.29 2.88 17.91
C ARG A 84 9.36 1.36 17.97
N ASN A 85 8.35 0.67 17.44
CA ASN A 85 8.20 -0.78 17.51
C ASN A 85 8.11 -1.45 16.14
N PHE A 86 7.78 -0.69 15.09
CA PHE A 86 7.52 -1.21 13.75
C PHE A 86 8.33 -0.46 12.70
N ARG A 87 8.64 -1.17 11.61
CA ARG A 87 9.05 -0.54 10.35
C ARG A 87 7.80 -0.12 9.58
N CYS A 88 7.50 1.16 9.55
CA CYS A 88 6.27 1.70 8.98
C CYS A 88 6.39 1.96 7.48
N LEU A 89 5.50 1.33 6.70
CA LEU A 89 5.41 1.44 5.25
C LEU A 89 4.06 2.03 4.87
N GLY A 90 4.04 3.25 4.36
CA GLY A 90 2.84 3.89 3.85
C GLY A 90 2.49 3.42 2.46
N VAL A 91 1.26 2.99 2.21
CA VAL A 91 0.82 2.57 0.88
C VAL A 91 -0.26 3.52 0.38
N ASP A 92 0.04 4.24 -0.70
CA ASP A 92 -0.94 5.06 -1.41
C ASP A 92 -1.76 4.13 -2.32
N LEU A 93 -3.02 3.88 -1.92
CA LEU A 93 -3.96 3.09 -2.70
C LEU A 93 -4.21 3.73 -4.07
N ARG A 94 -4.56 2.94 -5.10
CA ARG A 94 -4.83 3.48 -6.45
C ARG A 94 -5.87 4.61 -6.43
N GLY A 95 -5.66 5.64 -7.24
CA GLY A 95 -6.48 6.85 -7.22
C GLY A 95 -6.35 7.72 -5.96
N ASN A 96 -5.62 7.27 -4.94
CA ASN A 96 -5.32 8.00 -3.71
C ASN A 96 -3.83 8.36 -3.65
N GLY A 97 -3.55 9.53 -3.07
CA GLY A 97 -2.21 10.13 -3.11
C GLY A 97 -1.86 10.65 -4.51
N GLY A 98 -1.24 11.83 -4.59
CA GLY A 98 -0.99 12.54 -5.85
C GLY A 98 -0.11 11.82 -6.88
N ASP A 99 0.33 10.60 -6.56
CA ASP A 99 1.18 9.77 -7.38
C ASP A 99 0.41 8.69 -8.16
N THR A 100 -0.82 8.31 -7.84
CA THR A 100 -1.50 7.19 -8.52
C THR A 100 -2.31 7.66 -9.76
N PRO A 101 -2.26 6.96 -10.92
CA PRO A 101 -3.04 7.33 -12.10
C PRO A 101 -4.55 7.30 -11.81
N SER A 102 -5.24 8.36 -12.19
CA SER A 102 -6.70 8.43 -12.23
C SER A 102 -7.20 7.73 -13.50
N GLY A 103 -8.07 6.74 -13.36
CA GLY A 103 -8.66 6.04 -14.53
C GLY A 103 -9.29 4.68 -14.22
N VAL A 104 -8.92 4.05 -13.10
CA VAL A 104 -9.59 2.85 -12.61
C VAL A 104 -10.54 3.27 -11.49
N GLY A 105 -11.82 2.97 -11.64
CA GLY A 105 -12.83 3.28 -10.60
C GLY A 105 -12.44 2.69 -9.24
N PRO A 106 -12.94 3.27 -8.12
CA PRO A 106 -12.62 2.84 -6.76
C PRO A 106 -13.32 1.51 -6.43
N ASP A 107 -12.98 0.44 -7.13
CA ASP A 107 -13.43 -0.90 -6.78
C ASP A 107 -12.52 -1.42 -5.66
N VAL A 108 -13.14 -1.71 -4.52
CA VAL A 108 -12.47 -2.19 -3.32
C VAL A 108 -11.77 -3.53 -3.53
N LEU A 109 -12.22 -4.34 -4.49
CA LEU A 109 -11.54 -5.58 -4.88
C LEU A 109 -10.13 -5.32 -5.37
N HIS A 110 -9.92 -4.22 -6.10
CA HIS A 110 -8.60 -3.86 -6.59
C HIS A 110 -7.65 -3.36 -5.48
N PHE A 111 -8.16 -2.77 -4.41
CA PHE A 111 -7.31 -2.35 -3.29
C PHE A 111 -6.75 -3.54 -2.50
N ALA A 112 -7.51 -4.62 -2.37
CA ALA A 112 -7.06 -5.83 -1.71
C ALA A 112 -5.88 -6.47 -2.46
N ASP A 113 -6.01 -6.58 -3.79
CA ASP A 113 -4.94 -7.06 -4.66
C ASP A 113 -3.68 -6.19 -4.57
N ASP A 114 -3.83 -4.87 -4.49
CA ASP A 114 -2.70 -3.95 -4.34
C ASP A 114 -1.94 -4.18 -3.04
N VAL A 115 -2.66 -4.34 -1.92
CA VAL A 115 -2.05 -4.64 -0.62
C VAL A 115 -1.26 -5.94 -0.69
N PHE A 116 -1.86 -7.01 -1.22
CA PHE A 116 -1.17 -8.29 -1.34
C PHE A 116 0.05 -8.23 -2.27
N ARG A 117 -0.07 -7.54 -3.40
CA ARG A 117 1.03 -7.36 -4.35
C ARG A 117 2.16 -6.51 -3.77
N VAL A 118 1.87 -5.51 -2.94
CA VAL A 118 2.88 -4.77 -2.17
C VAL A 118 3.64 -5.72 -1.24
N ILE A 119 2.92 -6.55 -0.48
CA ILE A 119 3.53 -7.54 0.44
C ILE A 119 4.46 -8.47 -0.33
N GLN A 120 4.01 -9.01 -1.46
CA GLN A 120 4.81 -9.87 -2.32
C GLN A 120 6.03 -9.17 -2.92
N ALA A 121 5.84 -7.99 -3.51
CA ALA A 121 6.90 -7.23 -4.19
C ALA A 121 8.03 -6.83 -3.24
N LEU A 122 7.68 -6.54 -1.99
CA LEU A 122 8.63 -6.17 -0.95
C LEU A 122 9.15 -7.36 -0.14
N HIS A 123 8.68 -8.58 -0.44
CA HIS A 123 8.97 -9.82 0.28
C HIS A 123 8.76 -9.68 1.80
N LEU A 124 7.66 -9.03 2.20
CA LEU A 124 7.35 -8.86 3.62
C LEU A 124 6.87 -10.19 4.19
N THR A 125 7.38 -10.53 5.37
CA THR A 125 6.97 -11.71 6.13
C THR A 125 6.49 -11.26 7.50
N GLY A 126 5.40 -11.85 7.98
CA GLY A 126 4.80 -11.50 9.28
C GLY A 126 4.35 -10.04 9.37
N ALA A 127 3.86 -9.45 8.27
CA ALA A 127 3.46 -8.05 8.21
C ALA A 127 2.19 -7.76 8.99
N TYR A 128 2.11 -6.57 9.56
CA TYR A 128 0.92 -6.03 10.21
C TYR A 128 0.29 -4.95 9.33
N ALA A 129 -0.97 -4.63 9.57
CA ALA A 129 -1.62 -3.49 8.92
C ALA A 129 -2.38 -2.62 9.92
N ILE A 130 -2.26 -1.30 9.79
CA ILE A 130 -3.28 -0.35 10.25
C ILE A 130 -4.04 0.15 9.03
N GLY A 131 -5.37 0.09 9.08
CA GLY A 131 -6.21 0.47 7.95
C GLY A 131 -7.40 1.33 8.36
N HIS A 132 -7.53 2.50 7.75
CA HIS A 132 -8.66 3.41 7.98
C HIS A 132 -9.63 3.39 6.79
N SER A 133 -10.92 3.26 7.06
CA SER A 133 -11.98 3.27 6.04
C SER A 133 -11.70 2.23 4.95
N VAL A 134 -11.59 2.66 3.69
CA VAL A 134 -11.27 1.79 2.55
C VAL A 134 -9.94 1.04 2.73
N GLY A 135 -8.95 1.61 3.40
CA GLY A 135 -7.68 0.94 3.71
C GLY A 135 -7.85 -0.22 4.69
N GLY A 136 -8.78 -0.10 5.64
CA GLY A 136 -9.18 -1.20 6.52
C GLY A 136 -9.84 -2.32 5.75
N THR A 137 -10.78 -1.99 4.86
CA THR A 137 -11.45 -2.98 4.00
C THR A 137 -10.47 -3.69 3.08
N ALA A 138 -9.52 -2.97 2.49
CA ALA A 138 -8.48 -3.53 1.63
C ALA A 138 -7.63 -4.57 2.38
N ALA A 139 -7.18 -4.27 3.61
CA ALA A 139 -6.42 -5.19 4.44
C ALA A 139 -7.20 -6.47 4.76
N LEU A 140 -8.45 -6.31 5.21
CA LEU A 140 -9.32 -7.42 5.58
C LEU A 140 -9.60 -8.33 4.39
N ARG A 141 -9.87 -7.75 3.21
CA ARG A 141 -10.08 -8.52 1.98
C ARG A 141 -8.81 -9.20 1.49
N ALA A 142 -7.65 -8.54 1.59
CA ALA A 142 -6.37 -9.13 1.24
C ALA A 142 -6.07 -10.36 2.12
N GLN A 143 -6.26 -10.25 3.45
CA GLN A 143 -6.08 -11.38 4.35
C GLN A 143 -7.14 -12.47 4.16
N ALA A 144 -8.40 -12.11 3.86
CA ALA A 144 -9.43 -13.12 3.56
C ALA A 144 -9.11 -13.94 2.30
N ALA A 145 -8.49 -13.32 1.28
CA ALA A 145 -8.03 -14.01 0.08
C ALA A 145 -6.68 -14.74 0.27
N HIS A 146 -5.82 -14.22 1.14
CA HIS A 146 -4.47 -14.72 1.42
C HIS A 146 -4.21 -14.74 2.94
N PRO A 147 -4.70 -15.76 3.67
CA PRO A 147 -4.70 -15.78 5.13
C PRO A 147 -3.35 -15.53 5.80
N GLU A 148 -2.26 -15.92 5.13
CA GLU A 148 -0.89 -15.80 5.60
C GLU A 148 -0.21 -14.46 5.30
N CYS A 149 -0.85 -13.56 4.54
CA CYS A 149 -0.21 -12.32 4.09
C CYS A 149 -0.02 -11.28 5.21
N LEU A 150 -0.88 -11.30 6.23
CA LEU A 150 -0.86 -10.38 7.37
C LEU A 150 -1.00 -11.16 8.69
N SER A 151 -0.19 -10.81 9.68
CA SER A 151 -0.21 -11.37 11.03
C SER A 151 -1.38 -10.83 11.86
N ALA A 152 -1.65 -9.52 11.75
CA ALA A 152 -2.80 -8.88 12.38
C ALA A 152 -3.16 -7.57 11.68
N ILE A 153 -4.41 -7.16 11.84
CA ILE A 153 -4.99 -5.97 11.24
C ILE A 153 -5.66 -5.15 12.33
N TYR A 154 -5.35 -3.86 12.38
CA TYR A 154 -6.01 -2.87 13.23
C TYR A 154 -6.84 -1.93 12.36
N CYS A 155 -8.16 -2.04 12.46
CA CYS A 155 -9.09 -1.28 11.62
C CYS A 155 -9.64 -0.06 12.34
N PHE A 156 -9.72 1.06 11.61
CA PHE A 156 -10.42 2.27 12.01
C PHE A 156 -11.57 2.47 11.03
N GLU A 157 -12.80 2.32 11.52
CA GLU A 157 -14.04 2.57 10.75
C GLU A 157 -14.04 1.93 9.34
N PRO A 158 -13.79 0.62 9.18
CA PRO A 158 -13.72 0.00 7.86
C PRO A 158 -15.10 -0.05 7.19
N ILE A 159 -15.11 0.03 5.87
CA ILE A 159 -16.32 -0.21 5.08
C ILE A 159 -16.53 -1.73 5.01
N ILE A 160 -17.53 -2.26 5.70
CA ILE A 160 -17.86 -3.69 5.66
C ILE A 160 -19.08 -3.90 4.77
N PHE A 161 -18.87 -4.60 3.66
CA PHE A 161 -19.97 -5.01 2.78
C PHE A 161 -20.70 -6.18 3.43
N ASN A 162 -21.97 -5.98 3.77
CA ASN A 162 -22.81 -7.03 4.34
C ASN A 162 -23.14 -8.07 3.26
N PRO A 163 -22.67 -9.32 3.37
CA PRO A 163 -22.92 -10.33 2.35
C PRO A 163 -24.40 -10.77 2.28
N PHE A 164 -25.19 -10.44 3.31
CA PHE A 164 -26.60 -10.81 3.44
C PHE A 164 -27.57 -9.73 2.94
N ILE A 165 -27.08 -8.60 2.43
CA ILE A 165 -27.91 -7.58 1.78
C ILE A 165 -27.71 -7.67 0.26
N PRO A 166 -28.70 -8.18 -0.50
CA PRO A 166 -28.64 -8.23 -1.96
C PRO A 166 -28.44 -6.82 -2.54
N GLY A 167 -27.57 -6.70 -3.55
CA GLY A 167 -27.31 -5.43 -4.26
C GLY A 167 -26.22 -4.53 -3.65
N VAL A 168 -25.71 -4.84 -2.45
CA VAL A 168 -24.61 -4.07 -1.79
C VAL A 168 -23.25 -4.77 -1.95
N GLN A 169 -23.19 -5.86 -2.71
CA GLN A 169 -21.93 -6.53 -3.01
C GLN A 169 -21.12 -5.71 -4.03
N PRO A 170 -19.79 -5.53 -3.85
CA PRO A 170 -18.97 -4.98 -4.91
C PRO A 170 -19.07 -5.92 -6.11
N SER A 171 -19.57 -5.40 -7.23
CA SER A 171 -19.72 -6.21 -8.44
C SER A 171 -18.33 -6.71 -8.87
N ALA A 172 -18.23 -7.96 -9.31
CA ALA A 172 -17.00 -8.48 -9.92
C ALA A 172 -16.52 -7.69 -11.16
N SER A 173 -17.36 -6.77 -11.67
CA SER A 173 -17.15 -5.94 -12.84
C SER A 173 -17.06 -4.42 -12.55
N GLY A 174 -16.88 -4.00 -11.29
CA GLY A 174 -16.69 -2.60 -10.92
C GLY A 174 -17.85 -1.61 -11.18
N MET A 175 -19.08 -2.05 -11.47
CA MET A 175 -20.25 -1.18 -11.61
C MET A 175 -21.45 -1.74 -10.84
N PRO A 176 -22.08 -0.98 -9.93
CA PRO A 176 -23.42 -1.33 -9.48
C PRO A 176 -24.35 -1.31 -10.69
N ARG A 177 -25.23 -2.32 -10.82
CA ARG A 177 -26.40 -2.20 -11.68
C ARG A 177 -27.26 -1.08 -11.07
N GLU A 178 -27.51 -0.07 -11.87
CA GLU A 178 -28.20 1.18 -11.51
C GLU A 178 -29.50 0.93 -10.74
N PHE A 179 -29.84 1.90 -9.88
CA PHE A 179 -31.22 2.10 -9.41
C PHE A 179 -32.02 2.84 -10.47
#